data_AF-A0A2W4YSP4-F1
#
_entry.id   AF-A0A2W4YSP4-F1
#
_cell.length_a   1.000
_cell.length_b   1.000
_cell.length_c   1.000
_cell.angle_alpha   90.00
_cell.angle_beta   90.00
_cell.angle_gamma   90.00
#
_symmetry.space_group_name_H-M   'P 1'
#
loop_
_entity.id
_entity.type
_entity.pdbx_description
1 polymer ?
#
loop_
_entity_poly.entity_id
_entity_poly.type
_entity_poly.pdbx_seq_one_letter_code
_entity_poly.pdbx_strand_id
1 'polypeptide(L)'
;MDIRAAEISKVIRDQIANFGTEAQVSEVGQVLSVGDGIARIHGLDNVQAGEMVEFGGGIQGMALNLEADNVGVVIFGSDASIKEGDTVKRTGTIVDVPVGKGLLGRVVDGLGNPIEMQSGLKAIDALVPVGRGQRELIIGDRQTGKSAVAIDTFINQKTANAGDDESKKLYCVYVAVGQKRSTVAQLVRTLEENGAMEYSIVVAATASDPAPLQYLAPYTGTAMGEYFRDNGMHGLIVFDDLSKQAVAYRQMSLLLRRPPGREAY
;
A
#
# COMPACT_ATOMS: atom_id res chain seq x y z
N MET A 1 7.61 -46.57 41.44
CA MET A 1 7.77 -45.54 40.40
C MET A 1 9.24 -45.14 40.46
N ASP A 2 10.07 -45.85 39.70
CA ASP A 2 11.54 -45.70 39.77
C ASP A 2 11.97 -44.46 39.01
N ILE A 3 12.30 -43.41 39.75
CA ILE A 3 12.85 -42.17 39.19
C ILE A 3 14.29 -42.48 38.77
N ARG A 4 14.52 -42.55 37.45
CA ARG A 4 15.85 -42.85 36.91
C ARG A 4 16.71 -41.59 37.00
N ALA A 5 17.85 -41.68 37.71
CA ALA A 5 18.80 -40.56 37.86
C ALA A 5 19.26 -39.94 36.53
N ALA A 6 19.20 -40.71 35.44
CA ALA A 6 19.48 -40.24 34.08
C ALA A 6 18.47 -39.20 33.57
N GLU A 7 17.19 -39.29 33.94
CA GLU A 7 16.17 -38.32 33.54
C GLU A 7 16.33 -37.00 34.30
N ILE A 8 16.62 -37.05 35.60
CA ILE A 8 16.92 -35.85 36.40
C ILE A 8 18.16 -35.14 35.85
N SER A 9 19.22 -35.90 35.53
CA SER A 9 20.46 -35.35 34.97
C SER A 9 20.31 -34.81 33.54
N LYS A 10 19.27 -35.21 32.81
CA LYS A 10 18.92 -34.65 31.51
C LYS A 10 18.17 -33.33 31.69
N VAL A 11 17.15 -33.32 32.56
CA VAL A 11 16.37 -32.11 32.87
C VAL A 11 17.25 -30.98 33.42
N ILE A 12 18.18 -31.29 34.34
CA ILE A 12 19.12 -30.30 34.89
C ILE A 12 20.10 -29.82 33.82
N ARG A 13 20.55 -30.69 32.91
CA ARG A 13 21.42 -30.27 31.79
C ARG A 13 20.70 -29.38 30.79
N ASP A 14 19.44 -29.70 30.46
CA ASP A 14 18.62 -28.89 29.56
C ASP A 14 18.31 -27.52 30.20
N GLN A 15 18.08 -27.47 31.52
CA GLN A 15 17.92 -26.21 32.26
C GLN A 15 19.21 -25.38 32.31
N ILE A 16 20.38 -26.01 32.52
CA ILE A 16 21.68 -25.32 32.54
C ILE A 16 22.08 -24.86 31.13
N ALA A 17 21.79 -25.65 30.09
CA ALA A 17 22.06 -25.29 28.69
C ALA A 17 21.28 -24.05 28.24
N ASN A 18 20.06 -23.88 28.78
CA ASN A 18 19.20 -22.73 28.47
C ASN A 18 19.40 -21.53 29.42
N PHE A 19 20.28 -21.63 30.42
CA PHE A 19 20.50 -20.60 31.44
C PHE A 19 21.21 -19.34 30.88
N GLY A 20 21.96 -19.47 29.77
CA GLY A 20 22.61 -18.34 29.10
C GLY A 20 21.67 -17.50 28.19
N THR A 21 20.42 -17.94 28.03
CA THR A 21 19.44 -17.31 27.13
C THR A 21 18.57 -16.25 27.82
N GLU A 22 18.64 -16.11 29.15
CA GLU A 22 17.78 -15.18 29.93
C GLU A 22 17.86 -13.73 29.44
N ALA A 23 19.05 -13.26 29.04
CA ALA A 23 19.22 -11.90 28.52
C ALA A 23 18.46 -11.68 27.19
N GLN A 24 18.40 -12.68 26.31
CA GLN A 24 17.64 -12.60 25.06
C GLN A 24 16.12 -12.75 25.26
N VAL A 25 15.69 -13.47 26.30
CA VAL A 25 14.25 -13.65 26.61
C VAL A 25 13.62 -12.35 27.13
N SER A 26 14.37 -11.51 27.85
CA SER A 26 13.86 -10.23 28.38
C SER A 26 13.56 -9.17 27.32
N GLU A 27 14.21 -9.26 26.16
CA GLU A 27 14.10 -8.27 25.08
C GLU A 27 13.17 -8.68 23.94
N VAL A 28 12.77 -9.95 23.92
CA VAL A 28 11.99 -10.56 22.84
C VAL A 28 10.69 -11.10 23.40
N GLY A 29 9.57 -10.83 22.72
CA GLY A 29 8.26 -11.35 23.06
C GLY A 29 7.65 -12.21 21.95
N GLN A 30 6.55 -12.88 22.27
CA GLN A 30 5.73 -13.63 21.32
C GLN A 30 4.30 -13.08 21.28
N VAL A 31 3.74 -12.95 20.08
CA VAL A 31 2.34 -12.54 19.88
C VAL A 31 1.41 -13.63 20.41
N LEU A 32 0.58 -13.30 21.38
CA LEU A 32 -0.50 -14.15 21.91
C LEU A 32 -1.76 -14.05 21.06
N SER A 33 -2.09 -12.83 20.63
CA SER A 33 -3.29 -12.56 19.84
C SER A 33 -3.10 -11.27 19.06
N VAL A 34 -3.69 -11.19 17.87
CA VAL A 34 -3.74 -9.97 17.07
C VAL A 34 -5.15 -9.79 16.52
N GLY A 35 -5.64 -8.55 16.50
CA GLY A 35 -6.91 -8.20 15.88
C GLY A 35 -7.19 -6.71 16.00
N ASP A 36 -7.85 -6.15 14.97
CA ASP A 36 -8.23 -4.75 14.88
C ASP A 36 -7.06 -3.78 15.12
N GLY A 37 -5.85 -4.14 14.64
CA GLY A 37 -4.65 -3.33 14.80
C GLY A 37 -4.02 -3.35 16.20
N ILE A 38 -4.45 -4.26 17.09
CA ILE A 38 -3.89 -4.44 18.43
C ILE A 38 -3.31 -5.85 18.56
N ALA A 39 -2.07 -5.95 19.04
CA ALA A 39 -1.44 -7.21 19.41
C ALA A 39 -1.24 -7.29 20.93
N ARG A 40 -1.42 -8.49 21.49
CA ARG A 40 -1.02 -8.82 22.86
C ARG A 40 0.24 -9.66 22.81
N ILE A 41 1.24 -9.29 23.61
CA ILE A 41 2.56 -9.90 23.55
C ILE A 41 2.95 -10.44 24.92
N HIS A 42 3.40 -11.69 24.97
CA HIS A 42 4.01 -12.27 26.16
C HIS A 42 5.53 -12.07 26.13
N GLY A 43 6.13 -11.70 27.27
CA GLY A 43 7.54 -11.34 27.39
C GLY A 43 7.74 -9.82 27.30
N LEU A 44 8.85 -9.39 26.67
CA LEU A 44 9.26 -7.98 26.64
C LEU A 44 9.41 -7.36 28.05
N ASP A 45 9.96 -8.11 29.01
CA ASP A 45 9.97 -7.79 30.44
C ASP A 45 10.45 -6.37 30.79
N ASN A 46 11.39 -5.82 30.02
CA ASN A 46 11.97 -4.50 30.28
C ASN A 46 11.27 -3.34 29.54
N VAL A 47 10.10 -3.55 28.90
CA VAL A 47 9.58 -2.61 27.88
C VAL A 47 8.94 -1.40 28.55
N GLN A 48 9.17 -0.24 27.97
CA GLN A 48 8.65 1.01 28.50
C GLN A 48 7.32 1.37 27.84
N ALA A 49 6.47 2.09 28.57
CA ALA A 49 5.24 2.64 28.00
C ALA A 49 5.61 3.67 26.93
N GLY A 50 5.02 3.56 25.75
CA GLY A 50 5.36 4.37 24.58
C GLY A 50 6.62 3.91 23.83
N GLU A 51 7.23 2.78 24.20
CA GLU A 51 8.37 2.23 23.46
C GLU A 51 7.94 1.64 22.12
N MET A 52 8.74 1.88 21.08
CA MET A 52 8.59 1.25 19.78
C MET A 52 8.99 -0.22 19.84
N VAL A 53 8.21 -1.08 19.21
CA VAL A 53 8.51 -2.49 19.03
C VAL A 53 8.43 -2.85 17.54
N GLU A 54 9.16 -3.88 17.15
CA GLU A 54 9.25 -4.37 15.78
C GLU A 54 8.79 -5.82 15.70
N PHE A 55 7.79 -6.06 14.86
CA PHE A 55 7.27 -7.38 14.50
C PHE A 55 8.09 -7.97 13.34
N GLY A 56 7.91 -9.27 13.10
CA GLY A 56 8.41 -9.92 11.89
C GLY A 56 7.97 -9.18 10.62
N GLY A 57 8.89 -9.02 9.66
CA GLY A 57 8.61 -8.32 8.40
C GLY A 57 8.76 -6.80 8.46
N GLY A 58 9.31 -6.25 9.55
CA GLY A 58 9.61 -4.81 9.68
C GLY A 58 8.41 -3.95 10.06
N ILE A 59 7.28 -4.56 10.43
CA ILE A 59 6.11 -3.85 10.91
C ILE A 59 6.42 -3.32 12.31
N GLN A 60 6.08 -2.06 12.56
CA GLN A 60 6.33 -1.42 13.83
C GLN A 60 5.04 -1.32 14.66
N GLY A 61 5.19 -1.18 15.97
CA GLY A 61 4.10 -0.85 16.87
C GLY A 61 4.59 -0.09 18.09
N MET A 62 3.66 0.35 18.92
CA MET A 62 3.95 1.05 20.17
C MET A 62 3.32 0.31 21.34
N ALA A 63 4.11 0.04 22.37
CA ALA A 63 3.63 -0.51 23.64
C ALA A 63 2.78 0.56 24.37
N LEU A 64 1.48 0.31 24.52
CA LEU A 64 0.57 1.21 25.25
C LEU A 64 0.27 0.71 26.65
N ASN A 65 -0.08 -0.57 26.77
CA ASN A 65 -0.48 -1.17 28.04
C ASN A 65 0.59 -2.14 28.52
N LEU A 66 1.08 -1.96 29.74
CA LEU A 66 1.99 -2.88 30.41
C LEU A 66 1.22 -3.62 31.50
N GLU A 67 0.82 -4.86 31.24
CA GLU A 67 0.15 -5.73 32.21
C GLU A 67 1.17 -6.64 32.89
N ALA A 68 0.75 -7.37 33.92
CA ALA A 68 1.67 -8.22 34.69
C ALA A 68 2.17 -9.44 33.90
N ASP A 69 1.38 -9.90 32.93
CA ASP A 69 1.61 -11.12 32.15
C ASP A 69 1.69 -10.89 30.64
N ASN A 70 1.35 -9.69 30.16
CA ASN A 70 1.38 -9.35 28.74
C ASN A 70 1.54 -7.85 28.50
N VAL A 71 1.88 -7.50 27.26
CA VAL A 71 2.05 -6.13 26.79
C VAL A 71 1.08 -5.90 25.63
N GLY A 72 0.24 -4.86 25.75
CA GLY A 72 -0.65 -4.41 24.70
C GLY A 72 0.06 -3.45 23.76
N VAL A 73 0.21 -3.85 22.50
CA VAL A 73 0.90 -3.11 21.45
C VAL A 73 -0.09 -2.68 20.38
N VAL A 74 -0.10 -1.39 20.04
CA VAL A 74 -0.82 -0.89 18.86
C VAL A 74 0.09 -1.00 17.65
N ILE A 75 -0.42 -1.60 16.57
CA ILE A 75 0.34 -1.83 15.33
C ILE A 75 0.24 -0.60 14.43
N PHE A 76 1.38 -0.19 13.86
CA PHE A 76 1.44 0.81 12.82
C PHE A 76 1.40 0.14 11.45
N GLY A 77 0.25 0.20 10.77
CA GLY A 77 0.06 -0.35 9.43
C GLY A 77 -0.95 -1.50 9.40
N SER A 78 -0.71 -2.48 8.53
CA SER A 78 -1.57 -3.64 8.36
C SER A 78 -1.18 -4.75 9.34
N ASP A 79 -2.17 -5.33 10.01
CA ASP A 79 -2.02 -6.50 10.88
C ASP A 79 -2.14 -7.84 10.12
N ALA A 80 -2.45 -7.80 8.82
CA ALA A 80 -2.76 -8.99 8.01
C ALA A 80 -1.65 -10.05 7.93
N SER A 81 -0.39 -9.63 8.08
CA SER A 81 0.77 -10.54 8.04
C SER A 81 1.22 -11.02 9.42
N ILE A 82 0.69 -10.45 10.51
CA ILE A 82 1.06 -10.81 11.88
C ILE A 82 0.22 -12.00 12.34
N LYS A 83 0.85 -12.99 12.96
CA LYS A 83 0.21 -14.21 13.45
C LYS A 83 0.57 -14.49 14.91
N GLU A 84 -0.28 -15.27 15.56
CA GLU A 84 0.04 -15.83 16.88
C GLU A 84 1.32 -16.65 16.83
N GLY A 85 2.18 -16.48 17.84
CA GLY A 85 3.52 -17.07 17.91
C GLY A 85 4.61 -16.26 17.22
N ASP A 86 4.28 -15.20 16.47
CA ASP A 86 5.29 -14.35 15.84
C ASP A 86 6.16 -13.67 16.89
N THR A 87 7.44 -13.52 16.56
CA THR A 87 8.43 -12.89 17.43
C THR A 87 8.38 -11.38 17.29
N VAL A 88 8.45 -10.68 18.43
CA VAL A 88 8.47 -9.22 18.49
C VAL A 88 9.65 -8.77 19.33
N LYS A 89 10.32 -7.71 18.88
CA LYS A 89 11.52 -7.17 19.52
C LYS A 89 11.30 -5.74 19.93
N ARG A 90 11.86 -5.35 21.07
CA ARG A 90 11.95 -3.94 21.46
C ARG A 90 12.96 -3.20 20.59
N THR A 91 12.75 -1.90 20.42
CA THR A 91 13.72 -1.02 19.77
C THR A 91 14.62 -0.27 20.77
N GLY A 92 14.22 -0.19 22.05
CA GLY A 92 14.91 0.61 23.07
C GLY A 92 14.62 2.11 22.99
N THR A 93 13.74 2.54 22.08
CA THR A 93 13.42 3.95 21.85
C THR A 93 11.94 4.20 22.01
N ILE A 94 11.59 5.27 22.73
CA ILE A 94 10.24 5.83 22.74
C ILE A 94 9.92 6.33 21.33
N VAL A 95 8.65 6.27 20.91
CA VAL A 95 8.21 6.80 19.62
C VAL A 95 8.77 8.21 19.39
N ASP A 96 9.56 8.36 18.34
CA ASP A 96 10.03 9.63 17.84
C ASP A 96 9.60 9.81 16.38
N VAL A 97 9.74 11.04 15.89
CA VAL A 97 9.43 11.39 14.52
C VAL A 97 10.55 12.25 13.93
N PRO A 98 10.92 12.04 12.66
CA PRO A 98 11.91 12.86 12.00
C PRO A 98 11.40 14.31 11.90
N VAL A 99 12.25 15.28 12.25
CA VAL A 99 11.96 16.72 12.15
C VAL A 99 13.07 17.45 11.41
N GLY A 100 12.71 18.50 10.66
CA GLY A 100 13.70 19.36 10.01
C GLY A 100 13.15 20.11 8.80
N LYS A 101 13.98 21.00 8.23
CA LYS A 101 13.61 21.78 7.03
C LYS A 101 13.29 20.92 5.80
N GLY A 102 13.76 19.67 5.77
CA GLY A 102 13.46 18.72 4.70
C GLY A 102 11.99 18.28 4.62
N LEU A 103 11.19 18.54 5.66
CA LEU A 103 9.74 18.31 5.69
C LEU A 103 8.94 19.43 5.01
N LEU A 104 9.54 20.60 4.78
CA LEU A 104 8.83 21.72 4.17
C LEU A 104 8.34 21.31 2.77
N GLY A 105 7.02 21.34 2.59
CA GLY A 105 6.37 20.96 1.33
C GLY A 105 6.12 19.46 1.14
N ARG A 106 6.43 18.62 2.13
CA ARG A 106 6.12 17.18 2.09
C ARG A 106 4.83 16.86 2.83
N VAL A 107 4.11 15.86 2.35
CA VAL A 107 3.03 15.20 3.11
C VAL A 107 3.57 13.93 3.77
N VAL A 108 3.42 13.84 5.08
CA VAL A 108 3.90 12.71 5.89
C VAL A 108 2.77 12.05 6.68
N ASP A 109 2.95 10.78 7.05
CA ASP A 109 2.08 10.09 8.00
C ASP A 109 2.34 10.49 9.46
N GLY A 110 1.66 9.83 10.40
CA GLY A 110 1.80 10.07 11.84
C GLY A 110 3.19 9.72 12.42
N LEU A 111 4.02 8.98 11.68
CA LEU A 111 5.39 8.63 12.05
C LEU A 111 6.42 9.50 11.30
N GLY A 112 5.97 10.45 10.48
CA GLY A 112 6.85 11.33 9.70
C GLY A 112 7.38 10.72 8.41
N ASN A 113 6.85 9.57 7.97
CA ASN A 113 7.23 8.97 6.69
C ASN A 113 6.51 9.68 5.54
N PRO A 114 7.19 9.97 4.40
CA PRO A 114 6.54 10.55 3.24
C PRO A 114 5.47 9.61 2.66
N ILE A 115 4.25 10.10 2.48
CA ILE A 115 3.14 9.34 1.87
C ILE A 115 2.79 9.80 0.45
N GLU A 116 3.42 10.87 -0.01
CA GLU A 116 3.15 11.48 -1.30
C GLU A 116 3.67 10.66 -2.49
N MET A 117 2.81 10.51 -3.49
CA MET A 117 3.19 10.14 -4.85
C MET A 117 3.57 11.43 -5.58
N GLN A 118 4.78 11.45 -6.13
CA GLN A 118 5.30 12.62 -6.85
C GLN A 118 4.80 12.60 -8.29
N SER A 119 3.98 13.58 -8.67
CA SER A 119 3.51 13.73 -10.05
C SER A 119 4.56 14.36 -10.97
N GLY A 120 5.54 15.07 -10.40
CA GLY A 120 6.51 15.87 -11.16
C GLY A 120 5.94 17.22 -11.61
N LEU A 121 4.69 17.52 -11.25
CA LEU A 121 4.00 18.74 -11.59
C LEU A 121 3.93 19.63 -10.35
N LYS A 122 4.75 20.70 -10.35
CA LYS A 122 4.85 21.65 -9.22
C LYS A 122 3.49 22.12 -8.68
N ALA A 123 2.53 22.37 -9.56
CA ALA A 123 1.20 22.83 -9.14
C ALA A 123 0.42 21.78 -8.36
N ILE A 124 0.57 20.49 -8.70
CA ILE A 124 -0.07 19.38 -7.99
C ILE A 124 0.72 19.08 -6.73
N ASP A 125 2.02 18.82 -6.86
CA ASP A 125 2.86 18.38 -5.74
C ASP A 125 2.92 19.42 -4.60
N ALA A 126 2.81 20.73 -4.90
CA ALA A 126 2.87 21.78 -3.88
C ALA A 126 1.51 22.24 -3.33
N LEU A 127 0.44 22.19 -4.13
CA LEU A 127 -0.86 22.78 -3.75
C LEU A 127 -1.93 21.72 -3.46
N VAL A 128 -1.89 20.59 -4.18
CA VAL A 128 -2.87 19.51 -4.07
C VAL A 128 -2.12 18.17 -4.12
N PRO A 129 -1.29 17.87 -3.09
CA PRO A 129 -0.47 16.67 -3.09
C PRO A 129 -1.35 15.42 -3.09
N VAL A 130 -0.90 14.40 -3.82
CA VAL A 130 -1.62 13.13 -3.95
C VAL A 130 -0.85 12.05 -3.21
N GLY A 131 -1.47 11.43 -2.21
CA GLY A 131 -0.89 10.32 -1.45
C GLY A 131 -1.06 8.95 -2.13
N ARG A 132 -0.20 7.99 -1.79
CA ARG A 132 -0.43 6.58 -2.14
C ARG A 132 -1.71 6.09 -1.47
N GLY A 133 -2.62 5.49 -2.25
CA GLY A 133 -3.95 5.08 -1.79
C GLY A 133 -5.04 6.17 -1.82
N GLN A 134 -4.69 7.40 -2.19
CA GLN A 134 -5.65 8.48 -2.42
C GLN A 134 -6.38 8.31 -3.76
N ARG A 135 -7.58 8.87 -3.85
CA ARG A 135 -8.33 9.03 -5.10
C ARG A 135 -8.40 10.51 -5.42
N GLU A 136 -7.75 10.93 -6.50
CA GLU A 136 -7.73 12.33 -6.94
C GLU A 136 -8.49 12.51 -8.26
N LEU A 137 -9.40 13.47 -8.32
CA LEU A 137 -10.23 13.71 -9.51
C LEU A 137 -9.60 14.78 -10.41
N ILE A 138 -9.24 14.38 -11.64
CA ILE A 138 -8.85 15.32 -12.70
C ILE A 138 -10.09 15.70 -13.51
N ILE A 139 -10.68 16.86 -13.19
CA ILE A 139 -11.87 17.39 -13.88
C ILE A 139 -11.54 18.64 -14.70
N GLY A 140 -12.20 18.80 -15.84
CA GLY A 140 -12.07 19.98 -16.69
C GLY A 140 -12.64 19.76 -18.08
N ASP A 141 -12.78 20.85 -18.82
CA ASP A 141 -13.34 20.84 -20.17
C ASP A 141 -12.46 20.09 -21.18
N ARG A 142 -12.96 19.93 -22.40
CA ARG A 142 -12.17 19.30 -23.47
C ARG A 142 -10.89 20.11 -23.72
N GLN A 143 -9.79 19.40 -23.99
CA GLN A 143 -8.50 19.99 -24.33
C GLN A 143 -7.85 20.86 -23.24
N THR A 144 -8.17 20.62 -21.96
CA THR A 144 -7.55 21.33 -20.82
C THR A 144 -6.32 20.63 -20.21
N GLY A 145 -5.74 19.64 -20.91
CA GLY A 145 -4.52 18.96 -20.44
C GLY A 145 -4.73 17.80 -19.45
N LYS A 146 -5.97 17.32 -19.25
CA LYS A 146 -6.26 16.19 -18.32
C LYS A 146 -5.39 14.96 -18.57
N SER A 147 -5.32 14.50 -19.82
CA SER A 147 -4.50 13.34 -20.17
C SER A 147 -3.00 13.63 -20.06
N ALA A 148 -2.57 14.88 -20.30
CA ALA A 148 -1.17 15.27 -20.15
C ALA A 148 -0.72 15.16 -18.69
N VAL A 149 -1.54 15.63 -17.73
CA VAL A 149 -1.27 15.48 -16.29
C VAL A 149 -1.03 14.01 -15.92
N ALA A 150 -1.87 13.11 -16.42
CA ALA A 150 -1.72 11.67 -16.18
C ALA A 150 -0.45 11.08 -16.82
N ILE A 151 -0.17 11.42 -18.09
CA ILE A 151 1.01 10.91 -18.81
C ILE A 151 2.30 11.40 -18.16
N ASP A 152 2.37 12.69 -17.82
CA ASP A 152 3.55 13.28 -17.16
C ASP A 152 3.78 12.63 -15.79
N THR A 153 2.70 12.36 -15.05
CA THR A 153 2.77 11.63 -13.78
C THR A 153 3.37 10.24 -13.98
N PHE A 154 3.00 9.51 -15.04
CA PHE A 154 3.55 8.17 -15.33
C PHE A 154 5.04 8.27 -15.65
N ILE A 155 5.43 9.20 -16.52
CA ILE A 155 6.82 9.42 -16.93
C ILE A 155 7.70 9.76 -15.72
N ASN A 156 7.20 10.55 -14.77
CA ASN A 156 7.94 10.94 -13.57
C ASN A 156 8.33 9.74 -12.68
N GLN A 157 7.62 8.61 -12.78
CA GLN A 157 7.92 7.42 -11.96
C GLN A 157 9.17 6.67 -12.42
N LYS A 158 9.76 7.04 -13.56
CA LYS A 158 10.95 6.39 -14.11
C LYS A 158 12.10 6.34 -13.10
N THR A 159 12.34 7.44 -12.39
CA THR A 159 13.45 7.49 -11.41
C THR A 159 13.21 6.54 -10.24
N ALA A 160 11.97 6.44 -9.76
CA ALA A 160 11.62 5.51 -8.69
C ALA A 160 11.71 4.05 -9.14
N ASN A 161 11.31 3.76 -10.39
CA ASN A 161 11.35 2.41 -10.98
C ASN A 161 12.74 1.96 -11.44
N ALA A 162 13.70 2.87 -11.60
CA ALA A 162 15.07 2.53 -11.98
C ALA A 162 15.93 1.95 -10.84
N GLY A 163 15.47 2.08 -9.58
CA GLY A 163 16.16 1.51 -8.42
C GLY A 163 15.77 0.06 -8.13
N ASP A 164 16.55 -0.61 -7.27
CA ASP A 164 16.29 -1.99 -6.85
C ASP A 164 15.27 -2.09 -5.71
N ASP A 165 14.92 -0.97 -5.07
CA ASP A 165 14.04 -0.91 -3.90
C ASP A 165 12.56 -0.95 -4.31
N GLU A 166 11.96 -2.13 -4.17
CA GLU A 166 10.57 -2.41 -4.53
C GLU A 166 9.55 -1.51 -3.80
N SER A 167 9.86 -1.09 -2.56
CA SER A 167 8.98 -0.21 -1.78
C SER A 167 8.86 1.21 -2.37
N LYS A 168 9.82 1.61 -3.21
CA LYS A 168 9.83 2.93 -3.85
C LYS A 168 9.19 2.91 -5.23
N LYS A 169 9.16 1.75 -5.89
CA LYS A 169 8.59 1.59 -7.23
C LYS A 169 7.10 1.93 -7.29
N LEU A 170 6.63 2.25 -8.49
CA LEU A 170 5.22 2.55 -8.74
C LEU A 170 4.80 2.01 -10.11
N TYR A 171 3.95 0.98 -10.09
CA TYR A 171 3.42 0.34 -11.30
C TYR A 171 2.17 1.06 -11.79
N CYS A 172 2.16 1.44 -13.06
CA CYS A 172 1.15 2.35 -13.59
C CYS A 172 0.14 1.60 -14.48
N VAL A 173 -1.14 1.93 -14.38
CA VAL A 173 -2.21 1.35 -15.20
C VAL A 173 -3.02 2.48 -15.82
N TYR A 174 -2.97 2.61 -17.14
CA TYR A 174 -3.75 3.59 -17.90
C TYR A 174 -4.94 2.91 -18.57
N VAL A 175 -6.16 3.31 -18.21
CA VAL A 175 -7.40 2.78 -18.78
C VAL A 175 -8.00 3.80 -19.75
N ALA A 176 -7.86 3.55 -21.05
CA ALA A 176 -8.47 4.34 -22.11
C ALA A 176 -9.87 3.81 -22.43
N VAL A 177 -10.90 4.58 -22.07
CA VAL A 177 -12.32 4.26 -22.33
C VAL A 177 -12.86 5.20 -23.40
N GLY A 178 -13.41 4.64 -24.48
CA GLY A 178 -14.06 5.38 -25.57
C GLY A 178 -13.16 6.39 -26.29
N GLN A 179 -11.84 6.22 -26.20
CA GLN A 179 -10.87 7.08 -26.89
C GLN A 179 -10.70 6.66 -28.35
N LYS A 180 -10.27 7.60 -29.21
CA LYS A 180 -9.89 7.26 -30.58
C LYS A 180 -8.66 6.37 -30.57
N ARG A 181 -8.62 5.35 -31.43
CA ARG A 181 -7.46 4.44 -31.56
C ARG A 181 -6.14 5.18 -31.81
N SER A 182 -6.16 6.26 -32.59
CA SER A 182 -4.99 7.11 -32.84
C SER A 182 -4.48 7.81 -31.57
N THR A 183 -5.39 8.26 -30.69
CA THR A 183 -5.03 8.89 -29.42
C THR A 183 -4.37 7.88 -28.48
N VAL A 184 -4.89 6.66 -28.41
CA VAL A 184 -4.28 5.59 -27.61
C VAL A 184 -2.90 5.22 -28.16
N ALA A 185 -2.76 5.09 -29.48
CA ALA A 185 -1.48 4.80 -30.11
C ALA A 185 -0.44 5.90 -29.84
N GLN A 186 -0.84 7.17 -29.90
CA GLN A 186 0.02 8.29 -29.56
C GLN A 186 0.45 8.26 -28.09
N LEU A 187 -0.47 7.95 -27.18
CA LEU A 187 -0.17 7.79 -25.75
C LEU A 187 0.85 6.68 -25.50
N VAL A 188 0.63 5.49 -26.07
CA VAL A 188 1.56 4.36 -25.92
C VAL A 188 2.94 4.75 -26.43
N ARG A 189 3.00 5.37 -27.61
CA ARG A 189 4.25 5.87 -28.18
C ARG A 189 4.95 6.87 -27.27
N THR A 190 4.23 7.83 -26.68
CA THR A 190 4.82 8.79 -25.73
C THR A 190 5.38 8.08 -24.49
N LEU A 191 4.70 7.08 -23.97
CA LEU A 191 5.21 6.28 -22.85
C LEU A 191 6.45 5.46 -23.27
N GLU A 192 6.47 4.88 -24.47
CA GLU A 192 7.63 4.13 -25.00
C GLU A 192 8.85 5.04 -25.19
N GLU A 193 8.68 6.20 -25.84
CA GLU A 193 9.75 7.17 -26.10
C GLU A 193 10.40 7.68 -24.81
N ASN A 194 9.65 7.71 -23.70
CA ASN A 194 10.16 8.11 -22.39
C ASN A 194 10.61 6.92 -21.51
N GLY A 195 10.47 5.67 -21.97
CA GLY A 195 10.78 4.47 -21.20
C GLY A 195 9.83 4.21 -20.03
N ALA A 196 8.61 4.75 -20.09
CA ALA A 196 7.58 4.56 -19.08
C ALA A 196 6.73 3.30 -19.29
N MET A 197 6.75 2.73 -20.50
CA MET A 197 6.03 1.47 -20.78
C MET A 197 6.58 0.25 -20.02
N GLU A 198 7.83 0.29 -19.55
CA GLU A 198 8.46 -0.81 -18.81
C GLU A 198 7.73 -1.15 -17.49
N TYR A 199 7.05 -0.16 -16.91
CA TYR A 199 6.29 -0.30 -15.66
C TYR A 199 4.83 0.12 -15.84
N SER A 200 4.33 0.22 -17.09
CA SER A 200 2.97 0.65 -17.38
C SER A 200 2.15 -0.39 -18.13
N ILE A 201 0.89 -0.56 -17.73
CA ILE A 201 -0.12 -1.34 -18.44
C ILE A 201 -1.11 -0.39 -19.09
N VAL A 202 -1.45 -0.60 -20.37
CA VAL A 202 -2.49 0.17 -21.06
C VAL A 202 -3.68 -0.73 -21.38
N VAL A 203 -4.82 -0.48 -20.73
CA VAL A 203 -6.10 -1.13 -21.03
C VAL A 203 -6.85 -0.24 -22.01
N ALA A 204 -7.12 -0.73 -23.22
CA ALA A 204 -7.77 0.04 -24.26
C ALA A 204 -9.13 -0.57 -24.65
N ALA A 205 -10.21 0.15 -24.36
CA ALA A 205 -11.53 -0.05 -24.96
C ALA A 205 -11.89 1.23 -25.74
N THR A 206 -11.56 1.23 -27.02
CA THR A 206 -11.67 2.38 -27.92
C THR A 206 -13.11 2.71 -28.30
N ALA A 207 -13.31 3.88 -28.92
CA ALA A 207 -14.63 4.32 -29.38
C ALA A 207 -15.30 3.38 -30.40
N SER A 208 -14.53 2.54 -31.10
CA SER A 208 -15.04 1.54 -32.04
C SER A 208 -15.47 0.23 -31.37
N ASP A 209 -15.11 0.03 -30.09
CA ASP A 209 -15.43 -1.19 -29.38
C ASP A 209 -16.87 -1.17 -28.84
N PRO A 210 -17.55 -2.33 -28.71
CA PRO A 210 -18.89 -2.41 -28.14
C PRO A 210 -18.98 -1.83 -26.71
N ALA A 211 -20.16 -1.28 -26.38
CA ALA A 211 -20.43 -0.69 -25.05
C ALA A 211 -20.08 -1.60 -23.86
N PRO A 212 -20.30 -2.94 -23.89
CA PRO A 212 -19.87 -3.81 -22.80
C PRO A 212 -18.35 -3.79 -22.53
N LEU A 213 -17.52 -3.70 -23.57
CA LEU A 213 -16.05 -3.63 -23.39
C LEU A 213 -15.64 -2.28 -22.80
N GLN A 214 -16.24 -1.19 -23.25
CA GLN A 214 -16.00 0.14 -22.68
C GLN A 214 -16.44 0.23 -21.21
N TYR A 215 -17.55 -0.42 -20.87
CA TYR A 215 -18.02 -0.52 -19.48
C TYR A 215 -17.07 -1.34 -18.59
N LEU A 216 -16.56 -2.47 -19.10
CA LEU A 216 -15.70 -3.38 -18.35
C LEU A 216 -14.26 -2.89 -18.18
N ALA A 217 -13.74 -2.06 -19.09
CA ALA A 217 -12.33 -1.65 -19.09
C ALA A 217 -11.81 -1.09 -17.75
N PRO A 218 -12.53 -0.20 -17.03
CA PRO A 218 -12.10 0.24 -15.70
C PRO A 218 -11.99 -0.87 -14.66
N TYR A 219 -12.88 -1.87 -14.70
CA TYR A 219 -12.81 -3.02 -13.81
C TYR A 219 -11.60 -3.90 -14.14
N THR A 220 -11.34 -4.13 -15.43
CA THR A 220 -10.13 -4.85 -15.88
C THR A 220 -8.86 -4.16 -15.40
N GLY A 221 -8.76 -2.84 -15.58
CA GLY A 221 -7.62 -2.07 -15.09
C GLY A 221 -7.49 -2.12 -13.57
N THR A 222 -8.62 -2.06 -12.86
CA THR A 222 -8.64 -2.16 -11.40
C THR A 222 -8.09 -3.51 -10.95
N ALA A 223 -8.57 -4.63 -11.51
CA ALA A 223 -8.07 -5.97 -11.18
C ALA A 223 -6.57 -6.13 -11.44
N MET A 224 -6.05 -5.55 -12.54
CA MET A 224 -4.60 -5.50 -12.81
C MET A 224 -3.85 -4.69 -11.76
N GLY A 225 -4.42 -3.57 -11.31
CA GLY A 225 -3.87 -2.74 -10.22
C GLY A 225 -3.88 -3.43 -8.86
N GLU A 226 -4.94 -4.18 -8.56
CA GLU A 226 -5.10 -4.91 -7.29
C GLU A 226 -4.03 -5.99 -7.10
N TYR A 227 -3.56 -6.62 -8.19
CA TYR A 227 -2.42 -7.53 -8.11
C TYR A 227 -1.19 -6.86 -7.47
N PHE A 228 -0.87 -5.63 -7.84
CA PHE A 228 0.26 -4.92 -7.24
C PHE A 228 0.00 -4.62 -5.75
N ARG A 229 -1.20 -4.10 -5.44
CA ARG A 229 -1.61 -3.79 -4.07
C ARG A 229 -1.50 -5.00 -3.14
N ASP A 230 -2.03 -6.14 -3.56
CA ASP A 230 -2.18 -7.33 -2.70
C ASP A 230 -0.85 -8.09 -2.54
N ASN A 231 0.16 -7.78 -3.35
CA ASN A 231 1.52 -8.35 -3.26
C ASN A 231 2.53 -7.36 -2.64
N GLY A 232 2.06 -6.35 -1.89
CA GLY A 232 2.92 -5.39 -1.19
C GLY A 232 3.66 -4.40 -2.10
N MET A 233 3.25 -4.28 -3.36
CA MET A 233 3.76 -3.29 -4.31
C MET A 233 2.85 -2.06 -4.35
N HIS A 234 3.33 -0.96 -4.93
CA HIS A 234 2.53 0.24 -5.13
C HIS A 234 2.03 0.36 -6.58
N GLY A 235 0.75 0.67 -6.72
CA GLY A 235 0.10 0.89 -8.01
C GLY A 235 -0.49 2.30 -8.15
N LEU A 236 -0.46 2.82 -9.38
CA LEU A 236 -1.18 4.02 -9.80
C LEU A 236 -2.12 3.65 -10.95
N ILE A 237 -3.41 3.99 -10.84
CA ILE A 237 -4.39 3.75 -11.92
C ILE A 237 -5.02 5.07 -12.37
N VAL A 238 -5.14 5.25 -13.69
CA VAL A 238 -5.81 6.39 -14.32
C VAL A 238 -6.94 5.90 -15.21
N PHE A 239 -8.11 6.52 -15.08
CA PHE A 239 -9.28 6.26 -15.92
C PHE A 239 -9.54 7.45 -16.86
N ASP A 240 -9.36 7.27 -18.18
CA ASP A 240 -9.57 8.28 -19.22
C ASP A 240 -10.60 7.81 -20.28
N ASP A 241 -11.91 8.03 -20.08
CA ASP A 241 -12.51 8.70 -18.92
C ASP A 241 -13.75 7.96 -18.40
N LEU A 242 -14.07 8.18 -17.12
CA LEU A 242 -15.23 7.58 -16.46
C LEU A 242 -16.57 8.14 -16.96
N SER A 243 -16.58 9.31 -17.62
CA SER A 243 -17.82 9.84 -18.23
C SER A 243 -18.24 8.98 -19.41
N LYS A 244 -17.31 8.49 -20.23
CA LYS A 244 -17.59 7.54 -21.32
C LYS A 244 -17.98 6.16 -20.80
N GLN A 245 -17.41 5.71 -19.69
CA GLN A 245 -17.86 4.49 -19.02
C GLN A 245 -19.34 4.60 -18.59
N ALA A 246 -19.72 5.74 -17.97
CA ALA A 246 -21.10 5.98 -17.57
C ALA A 246 -22.04 5.94 -18.78
N VAL A 247 -21.69 6.63 -19.87
CA VAL A 247 -22.48 6.62 -21.12
C VAL A 247 -22.64 5.19 -21.68
N ALA A 248 -21.58 4.38 -21.66
CA ALA A 248 -21.64 2.99 -22.08
C ALA A 248 -22.60 2.16 -21.20
N TYR A 249 -22.52 2.33 -19.87
CA TYR A 249 -23.45 1.67 -18.95
C TYR A 249 -24.90 2.07 -19.18
N ARG A 250 -25.15 3.38 -19.37
CA ARG A 250 -26.47 3.92 -19.69
C ARG A 250 -27.04 3.29 -20.94
N GLN A 251 -26.25 3.20 -22.02
CA GLN A 251 -26.68 2.57 -23.27
C GLN A 251 -27.12 1.12 -23.04
N MET A 252 -26.33 0.33 -22.31
CA MET A 252 -26.69 -1.06 -21.99
C MET A 252 -27.96 -1.14 -21.14
N SER A 253 -28.07 -0.31 -20.09
CA SER A 253 -29.20 -0.28 -19.16
C SER A 253 -30.52 -0.01 -19.89
N LEU A 254 -30.52 0.98 -20.79
CA LEU A 254 -31.69 1.35 -21.60
C LEU A 254 -32.08 0.25 -22.60
N LEU A 255 -31.10 -0.40 -23.25
CA LEU A 255 -31.36 -1.54 -24.16
C LEU A 255 -31.96 -2.74 -23.42
N LEU A 256 -31.61 -2.92 -22.15
CA LEU A 256 -32.22 -3.91 -21.25
C LEU A 256 -33.55 -3.44 -20.65
N ARG A 257 -34.09 -2.30 -21.09
CA ARG A 257 -35.35 -1.70 -20.62
C ARG A 257 -35.40 -1.48 -19.11
N ARG A 258 -34.25 -1.21 -18.49
CA ARG A 258 -34.22 -0.77 -17.09
C ARG A 258 -34.80 0.65 -17.01
N PRO A 259 -35.67 0.96 -16.03
CA PRO A 259 -36.22 2.30 -15.87
C PRO A 259 -35.11 3.33 -15.65
N PRO A 260 -35.03 4.41 -16.44
CA PRO A 260 -34.04 5.45 -16.26
C PRO A 260 -34.46 6.46 -15.18
N GLY A 261 -33.46 7.12 -14.59
CA GLY A 261 -33.60 8.27 -13.72
C GLY A 261 -33.19 9.58 -14.40
N ARG A 262 -32.52 10.45 -13.63
CA ARG A 262 -32.08 11.78 -14.08
C ARG A 262 -31.09 11.65 -15.24
N GLU A 263 -31.25 12.48 -16.28
CA GLU A 263 -30.38 12.48 -17.48
C GLU A 263 -30.30 11.12 -18.19
N ALA A 264 -31.35 10.31 -18.01
CA ALA A 264 -31.51 8.96 -18.53
C ALA A 264 -30.53 7.90 -17.98
N TYR A 265 -29.82 8.18 -16.88
CA TYR A 265 -28.97 7.21 -16.16
C TYR A 265 -29.76 6.31 -15.22
#